data_AF-A0A950WGA1-F1
#
_entry.id   AF-A0A950WGA1-F1
#
_cell.length_a   1.000
_cell.length_b   1.000
_cell.length_c   1.000
_cell.angle_alpha   90.00
_cell.angle_beta   90.00
_cell.angle_gamma   90.00
#
_symmetry.space_group_name_H-M   'P 1'
#
loop_
_entity.id
_entity.type
_entity.pdbx_description
1 polymer ?
#
loop_
_entity_poly.entity_id
_entity_poly.type
_entity_poly.pdbx_seq_one_letter_code
_entity_poly.pdbx_strand_id
1 'polypeptide(L)'
;MQSQNTTAAMVSISGRVLARDGSGVRGATVTITDSAGAARTVLTNAFGYYQFSSVAVGATYVLGAVARRYAFHSRTVSVSDSLSNVDFIDGQ
;
A
#
# COMPACT_ATOMS: atom_id res chain seq x y z
N MET A 1 -12.72 21.47 29.85
CA MET A 1 -11.33 20.97 29.94
C MET A 1 -11.00 20.29 28.62
N GLN A 2 -10.08 20.90 27.86
CA GLN A 2 -9.57 20.38 26.59
C GLN A 2 -8.79 19.09 26.85
N SER A 3 -9.03 18.08 26.01
CA SER A 3 -8.05 17.05 25.61
C SER A 3 -8.64 16.30 24.42
N GLN A 4 -8.79 16.99 23.28
CA GLN A 4 -8.77 16.25 22.02
C GLN A 4 -7.30 15.90 21.81
N ASN A 5 -6.90 14.73 22.29
CA ASN A 5 -5.72 14.08 21.75
C ASN A 5 -5.94 13.98 20.25
N THR A 6 -5.34 14.87 19.47
CA THR A 6 -5.23 14.77 18.01
C THR A 6 -4.29 13.62 17.67
N THR A 7 -4.64 12.41 18.10
CA THR A 7 -3.98 11.21 17.65
C THR A 7 -4.57 10.95 16.27
N ALA A 8 -3.85 11.32 15.22
CA ALA A 8 -4.16 10.79 13.90
C ALA A 8 -4.37 9.28 14.07
N ALA A 9 -5.59 8.80 13.85
CA ALA A 9 -5.86 7.37 13.96
C ALA A 9 -4.93 6.68 12.97
N MET A 10 -4.10 5.77 13.48
CA MET A 10 -3.18 5.02 12.65
C MET A 10 -3.89 3.77 12.18
N VAL A 11 -3.97 3.62 10.86
CA VAL A 11 -4.61 2.47 10.22
C VAL A 11 -3.60 1.66 9.42
N SER A 12 -4.05 0.56 8.84
CA SER A 12 -3.23 -0.27 7.97
C SER A 12 -3.74 -0.28 6.54
N ILE A 13 -2.83 -0.40 5.58
CA ILE A 13 -3.16 -0.68 4.18
C ILE A 13 -2.53 -2.00 3.80
N SER A 14 -3.32 -2.92 3.24
CA SER A 14 -2.84 -4.22 2.80
C SER A 14 -3.42 -4.61 1.45
N GLY A 15 -2.74 -5.55 0.80
CA GLY A 15 -3.14 -6.10 -0.48
C GLY A 15 -2.17 -7.17 -0.96
N ARG A 16 -2.30 -7.50 -2.24
CA ARG A 16 -1.50 -8.51 -2.93
C ARG A 16 -0.89 -7.93 -4.20
N VAL A 17 0.31 -8.39 -4.53
CA VAL A 17 0.90 -8.21 -5.86
C VAL A 17 0.78 -9.53 -6.60
N LEU A 18 0.11 -9.50 -7.75
CA LEU A 18 -0.28 -10.67 -8.53
C LEU A 18 0.24 -10.56 -9.96
N ALA A 19 0.68 -11.68 -10.53
CA ALA A 19 0.89 -11.79 -11.96
C ALA A 19 -0.46 -11.97 -12.68
N ARG A 20 -0.46 -11.88 -14.02
CA ARG A 20 -1.69 -12.02 -14.84
C ARG A 20 -2.41 -13.37 -14.66
N ASP A 21 -1.69 -14.41 -14.29
CA ASP A 21 -2.24 -15.75 -14.03
C ASP A 21 -2.82 -15.90 -12.61
N GLY A 22 -2.81 -14.84 -11.80
CA GLY A 22 -3.29 -14.84 -10.42
C GLY A 22 -2.28 -15.39 -9.40
N SER A 23 -1.08 -15.76 -9.83
CA SER A 23 0.00 -16.17 -8.92
C SER A 23 0.54 -14.97 -8.13
N GLY A 24 0.92 -15.22 -6.88
CA GLY A 24 1.51 -14.20 -6.01
C GLY A 24 2.93 -13.87 -6.44
N VAL A 25 3.25 -12.58 -6.61
CA VAL A 25 4.59 -12.13 -6.95
C VAL A 25 5.38 -11.94 -5.66
N ARG A 26 6.29 -12.87 -5.37
CA ARG A 26 7.19 -12.80 -4.21
C ARG A 26 8.27 -11.74 -4.40
N GLY A 27 8.56 -11.00 -3.33
CA GLY A 27 9.68 -10.06 -3.30
C GLY A 27 9.48 -8.84 -4.21
N ALA A 28 8.26 -8.58 -4.67
CA ALA A 28 7.89 -7.29 -5.21
C ALA A 28 8.04 -6.21 -4.12
N THR A 29 8.66 -5.10 -4.48
CA THR A 29 8.78 -3.90 -3.64
C THR A 29 7.52 -3.07 -3.81
N VAL A 30 6.77 -2.88 -2.74
CA VAL A 30 5.62 -1.96 -2.71
C VAL A 30 6.07 -0.70 -1.99
N THR A 31 5.79 0.45 -2.60
CA THR A 31 6.07 1.78 -2.08
C THR A 31 4.76 2.49 -1.79
N ILE A 32 4.65 3.15 -0.64
CA ILE A 32 3.59 4.11 -0.32
C ILE A 32 4.22 5.50 -0.16
N THR A 33 3.67 6.49 -0.84
CA THR A 33 4.13 7.89 -0.80
C THR A 33 2.99 8.78 -0.34
N ASP A 34 3.23 9.64 0.64
CA ASP A 34 2.26 10.62 1.11
C ASP A 34 2.25 11.91 0.28
N SER A 35 1.32 12.83 0.58
CA SER A 35 1.22 14.12 -0.10
C SER A 35 2.41 15.06 0.16
N ALA A 36 3.20 14.81 1.20
CA ALA A 36 4.43 15.55 1.50
C ALA A 36 5.65 14.95 0.77
N GLY A 37 5.48 13.85 0.04
CA GLY A 37 6.53 13.15 -0.68
C GLY A 37 7.31 12.15 0.18
N ALA A 38 6.94 11.91 1.43
CA ALA A 38 7.58 10.90 2.26
C ALA A 38 7.16 9.50 1.80
N ALA A 39 8.15 8.66 1.51
CA ALA A 39 7.94 7.32 0.99
C ALA A 39 8.37 6.24 1.98
N ARG A 40 7.59 5.16 2.06
CA ARG A 40 7.93 3.93 2.79
C ARG A 40 7.80 2.74 1.88
N THR A 41 8.60 1.70 2.11
CA THR A 41 8.60 0.49 1.28
C THR A 41 8.46 -0.78 2.11
N VAL A 42 7.83 -1.79 1.53
CA VAL A 42 7.75 -3.15 2.06
C VAL A 42 7.95 -4.17 0.95
N LEU A 43 8.39 -5.38 1.31
CA LEU A 43 8.50 -6.50 0.39
C LEU A 43 7.31 -7.43 0.55
N THR A 44 6.81 -7.93 -0.57
CA THR A 44 5.78 -8.97 -0.58
C THR A 44 6.32 -10.34 -0.16
N ASN A 45 5.48 -11.12 0.50
CA ASN A 45 5.80 -12.49 0.89
C ASN A 45 5.66 -13.48 -0.29
N ALA A 46 5.84 -14.79 -0.03
CA ALA A 46 5.80 -15.83 -1.05
C ALA A 46 4.46 -15.95 -1.81
N PHE A 47 3.37 -15.46 -1.23
CA PHE A 47 2.02 -15.48 -1.83
C PHE A 47 1.58 -14.10 -2.35
N GLY A 48 2.51 -13.13 -2.40
CA GLY A 48 2.30 -11.79 -2.92
C GLY A 48 1.73 -10.79 -1.92
N TYR A 49 1.50 -11.15 -0.64
CA TYR A 49 0.90 -10.23 0.33
C TYR A 49 1.89 -9.17 0.81
N TYR A 50 1.39 -7.96 1.02
CA TYR A 50 2.09 -6.86 1.67
C TYR A 50 1.18 -6.13 2.66
N GLN A 51 1.78 -5.39 3.60
CA GLN A 51 1.06 -4.52 4.53
C GLN A 51 1.91 -3.34 4.95
N PHE A 52 1.30 -2.16 4.98
CA PHE A 52 1.80 -0.98 5.69
C PHE A 52 0.99 -0.78 6.97
N SER A 53 1.69 -0.73 8.10
CA SER A 53 1.13 -0.27 9.37
C SER A 53 1.39 1.23 9.57
N SER A 54 0.70 1.82 10.55
CA SER A 54 0.92 3.22 10.94
C SER A 54 0.74 4.18 9.76
N VAL A 55 -0.36 4.05 9.02
CA VAL A 55 -0.77 4.99 7.98
C VAL A 55 -1.73 6.00 8.60
N ALA A 56 -1.50 7.29 8.38
CA ALA A 56 -2.35 8.32 8.96
C ALA A 56 -3.67 8.40 8.18
N VAL A 57 -4.79 8.43 8.89
CA VAL A 57 -6.09 8.74 8.28
C VAL A 57 -6.19 10.21 7.89
N GLY A 58 -7.12 10.52 6.97
CA GLY A 58 -7.39 11.87 6.49
C GLY A 58 -6.41 12.34 5.40
N ALA A 59 -5.55 11.46 4.90
CA ALA A 59 -4.57 11.76 3.86
C ALA A 59 -4.78 10.87 2.62
N THR A 60 -4.28 11.37 1.49
CA THR A 60 -4.22 10.62 0.23
C THR A 60 -2.79 10.13 0.00
N TYR A 61 -2.67 8.87 -0.37
CA TYR A 61 -1.40 8.22 -0.64
C TYR A 61 -1.36 7.69 -2.07
N VAL A 62 -0.17 7.68 -2.65
CA VAL A 62 0.12 7.00 -3.91
C VAL A 62 0.90 5.74 -3.59
N LEU A 63 0.37 4.59 -4.00
CA LEU A 63 1.03 3.31 -3.87
C LEU A 63 1.52 2.85 -5.25
N GLY A 64 2.69 2.22 -5.28
CA GLY A 64 3.24 1.59 -6.48
C GLY A 64 3.92 0.28 -6.14
N ALA A 65 3.89 -0.68 -7.06
CA ALA A 65 4.61 -1.93 -6.93
C ALA A 65 5.66 -2.05 -8.03
N VAL A 66 6.80 -2.66 -7.72
CA VAL A 66 7.88 -2.94 -8.66
C VAL A 66 8.38 -4.37 -8.43
N ALA A 67 8.46 -5.15 -9.51
CA ALA A 67 9.09 -6.46 -9.51
C ALA A 67 9.77 -6.72 -10.86
N ARG A 68 10.81 -7.56 -10.87
CA ARG A 68 11.52 -7.90 -12.12
C ARG A 68 10.55 -8.58 -13.09
N ARG A 69 10.48 -8.09 -14.33
CA ARG A 69 9.66 -8.61 -15.44
C ARG A 69 8.15 -8.33 -15.36
N TYR A 70 7.68 -7.58 -14.36
CA TYR A 70 6.28 -7.21 -14.24
C TYR A 70 6.10 -5.70 -14.29
N ALA A 71 4.96 -5.25 -14.80
CA ALA A 71 4.60 -3.84 -14.84
C ALA A 71 3.28 -3.65 -14.08
N PHE A 72 3.30 -2.81 -13.05
CA PHE A 72 2.12 -2.50 -12.23
C PHE A 72 1.79 -1.01 -12.36
N HIS A 73 0.51 -0.67 -12.43
CA HIS A 73 0.09 0.73 -12.36
C HIS A 73 0.08 1.20 -10.92
N SER A 74 0.45 2.47 -10.71
CA SER A 74 0.31 3.11 -9.42
C SER A 74 -1.17 3.32 -9.08
N ARG A 75 -1.48 3.29 -7.78
CA ARG A 75 -2.84 3.46 -7.27
C ARG A 75 -2.86 4.61 -6.28
N THR A 76 -3.78 5.54 -6.47
CA THR A 76 -4.04 6.60 -5.49
C THR A 76 -5.18 6.17 -4.58
N VAL A 77 -4.98 6.24 -3.27
CA VAL A 77 -5.98 5.86 -2.27
C VAL A 77 -6.16 6.97 -1.24
N SER A 78 -7.41 7.27 -0.91
CA SER A 78 -7.76 8.15 0.20
C SER A 78 -8.04 7.30 1.43
N VAL A 79 -7.35 7.60 2.52
CA VAL A 79 -7.34 6.75 3.72
C VAL A 79 -8.22 7.37 4.79
N SER A 80 -9.41 6.80 5.00
CA SER A 80 -10.30 7.17 6.11
C SER A 80 -10.37 6.09 7.20
N ASP A 81 -10.09 4.84 6.85
CA ASP A 81 -9.98 3.68 7.73
C ASP A 81 -8.95 2.67 7.14
N SER A 82 -8.77 1.52 7.78
CA SER A 82 -7.93 0.44 7.26
C SER A 82 -8.44 -0.06 5.91
N LEU A 83 -7.53 -0.10 4.93
CA LEU A 83 -7.84 -0.57 3.59
C LEU A 83 -7.24 -1.95 3.39
N SER A 84 -8.03 -2.86 2.83
CA SER A 84 -7.59 -4.18 2.39
C SER A 84 -7.89 -4.36 0.90
N ASN A 85 -7.24 -5.33 0.27
CA ASN A 85 -7.39 -5.64 -1.16
C ASN A 85 -6.94 -4.49 -2.08
N VAL A 86 -5.94 -3.71 -1.64
CA VAL A 86 -5.27 -2.73 -2.50
C VAL A 86 -4.27 -3.49 -3.39
N ASP A 87 -4.80 -4.21 -4.37
CA ASP A 87 -4.00 -5.17 -5.13
C ASP A 87 -3.30 -4.53 -6.34
N PHE A 88 -2.16 -5.08 -6.72
CA PHE A 88 -1.45 -4.75 -7.96
C PHE A 88 -1.45 -5.99 -8.85
N ILE A 89 -1.90 -5.84 -10.09
CA ILE A 89 -1.98 -6.93 -11.06
C ILE A 89 -1.13 -6.55 -12.27
N ASP A 90 -0.29 -7.46 -12.74
CA ASP A 90 0.59 -7.22 -13.88
C ASP A 90 -0.20 -6.77 -15.13
N GLY A 91 0.18 -5.61 -15.67
CA GLY A 91 -0.40 -5.00 -16.86
C GLY A 91 -1.89 -4.62 -16.74
N GLN A 92 -2.33 -4.28 -15.53
CA GLN A 92 -3.62 -3.62 -15.22
C GLN A 92 -3.39 -2.22 -14.72
#